data_AF-A0AB74KNC8-F1
#
_entry.id   AF-A0AB74KNC8-F1
#
_cell.length_a   1.000
_cell.length_b   1.000
_cell.length_c   1.000
_cell.angle_alpha   90.00
_cell.angle_beta   90.00
_cell.angle_gamma   90.00
#
_symmetry.space_group_name_H-M   'P 1'
#
loop_
_entity.id
_entity.type
_entity.pdbx_description
1 polymer ?
#
loop_
_entity_poly.entity_id
_entity_poly.type
_entity_poly.pdbx_seq_one_letter_code
_entity_poly.pdbx_strand_id
1 'polypeptide(L)'
;MKKMVLVSVLLAGFLQAVNLDLSSAKLTWTAFKTKAKTPVNGSFESITYKLGKSQDSLKTLLEGANASMDSLKVNLGDELKNKNVKEAFFALFKNTNIKVTFRNVIEGDHAGSLTAYVRMNEKLVKVPMQYTIAEDKLVVKGVLDLLNFGLKNELASLAKRCESFHEGLTWSQVEIQFESMIKG
;
A
#
# COMPACT_ATOMS: atom_id res chain seq x y z
N MET A 1 -23.96 25.45 57.20
CA MET A 1 -24.16 25.34 55.73
C MET A 1 -22.79 25.14 55.09
N LYS A 2 -22.43 23.88 54.78
CA LYS A 2 -21.10 23.53 54.26
C LYS A 2 -21.05 23.81 52.75
N LYS A 3 -20.07 24.62 52.35
CA LYS A 3 -19.80 24.98 50.95
C LYS A 3 -19.26 23.75 50.22
N MET A 4 -19.95 23.29 49.18
CA MET A 4 -19.43 22.29 48.24
C MET A 4 -18.55 23.01 47.22
N VAL A 5 -17.26 22.70 47.23
CA VAL A 5 -16.32 23.12 46.19
C VAL A 5 -16.33 22.03 45.12
N LEU A 6 -16.82 22.39 43.93
CA LEU A 6 -16.78 21.54 42.75
C LEU A 6 -15.37 21.62 42.16
N VAL A 7 -14.57 20.57 42.33
CA VAL A 7 -13.26 20.46 41.67
C VAL A 7 -13.49 19.90 40.27
N SER A 8 -13.51 20.78 39.28
CA SER A 8 -13.47 20.41 37.87
C SER A 8 -12.05 20.00 37.50
N VAL A 9 -11.81 18.68 37.45
CA VAL A 9 -10.58 18.12 36.87
C VAL A 9 -10.70 18.24 35.36
N LEU A 10 -10.04 19.26 34.79
CA LEU A 10 -9.77 19.33 33.35
C LEU A 10 -8.78 18.21 33.03
N LEU A 11 -9.29 17.10 32.49
CA LEU A 11 -8.46 16.06 31.90
C LEU A 11 -7.88 16.61 30.59
N ALA A 12 -6.76 17.32 30.68
CA ALA A 12 -5.96 17.66 29.51
C ALA A 12 -5.38 16.35 28.95
N GLY A 13 -6.09 15.74 28.00
CA GLY A 13 -5.54 14.62 27.24
C GLY A 13 -4.28 15.12 26.54
N PHE A 14 -3.13 14.58 26.92
CA PHE A 14 -1.90 14.77 26.18
C PHE A 14 -2.14 14.22 24.76
N LEU A 15 -2.19 15.12 23.77
CA LEU A 15 -2.05 14.74 22.37
C LEU A 15 -0.63 14.20 22.21
N GLN A 16 -0.46 12.89 22.34
CA GLN A 16 0.79 12.25 21.93
C GLN A 16 0.85 12.30 20.41
N ALA A 17 1.92 12.91 19.89
CA ALA A 17 2.14 12.96 18.45
C ALA A 17 2.33 11.53 17.94
N VAL A 18 1.50 11.11 16.99
CA VAL A 18 1.63 9.81 16.33
C VAL A 18 2.54 9.99 15.12
N ASN A 19 3.59 9.19 15.03
CA ASN A 19 4.52 9.22 13.91
C ASN A 19 4.78 7.81 13.36
N LEU A 20 5.24 7.70 12.11
CA LEU A 20 5.64 6.42 11.51
C LEU A 20 7.15 6.36 11.38
N ASP A 21 7.72 5.20 11.70
CA ASP A 21 9.10 4.91 11.38
C ASP A 21 9.26 4.55 9.91
N LEU A 22 9.53 5.55 9.08
CA LEU A 22 9.75 5.35 7.65
C LEU A 22 10.96 4.46 7.33
N SER A 23 11.89 4.24 8.27
CA SER A 23 12.98 3.28 8.08
C SER A 23 12.50 1.82 8.12
N SER A 24 11.41 1.56 8.84
CA SER A 24 10.72 0.26 8.87
C SER A 24 9.67 0.10 7.76
N ALA A 25 9.40 1.16 6.98
CA ALA A 25 8.30 1.18 6.03
C ALA A 25 8.52 0.20 4.88
N LYS A 26 7.52 -0.64 4.62
CA LYS A 26 7.51 -1.58 3.49
C LYS A 26 6.23 -1.42 2.71
N LEU A 27 6.36 -1.40 1.40
CA LEU A 27 5.25 -1.57 0.47
C LEU A 27 5.48 -2.87 -0.29
N THR A 28 4.52 -3.78 -0.20
CA THR A 28 4.57 -5.09 -0.84
C THR A 28 3.32 -5.33 -1.65
N TRP A 29 3.42 -6.28 -2.57
CA TRP A 29 2.29 -6.76 -3.34
C TRP A 29 2.35 -8.28 -3.46
N THR A 30 1.16 -8.88 -3.63
CA THR A 30 0.98 -10.31 -3.90
C THR A 30 0.13 -10.45 -5.14
N ALA A 31 0.72 -10.97 -6.21
CA ALA A 31 0.03 -11.40 -7.41
C ALA A 31 -0.24 -12.90 -7.35
N PHE A 32 -1.09 -13.42 -8.24
CA PHE A 32 -1.46 -14.83 -8.22
C PHE A 32 -1.36 -15.49 -9.60
N LYS A 33 -0.99 -16.76 -9.60
CA LYS A 33 -0.92 -17.63 -10.79
C LYS A 33 -1.65 -18.94 -10.52
N THR A 34 -1.84 -19.75 -11.56
CA THR A 34 -2.50 -21.07 -11.55
C THR A 34 -3.95 -21.05 -11.04
N LYS A 35 -4.65 -22.16 -11.22
CA LYS A 35 -6.03 -22.33 -10.69
C LYS A 35 -6.06 -22.41 -9.16
N ALA A 36 -4.97 -22.87 -8.54
CA ALA A 36 -4.81 -22.90 -7.09
C ALA A 36 -4.54 -21.52 -6.47
N LYS A 37 -4.46 -20.46 -7.29
CA LYS A 37 -4.20 -19.08 -6.86
C LYS A 37 -2.90 -19.00 -6.05
N THR A 38 -1.84 -19.64 -6.55
CA THR A 38 -0.52 -19.64 -5.92
C THR A 38 0.06 -18.23 -5.90
N PRO A 39 0.52 -17.73 -4.72
CA PRO A 39 0.99 -16.36 -4.59
C PRO A 39 2.40 -16.16 -5.17
N VAL A 40 2.63 -14.96 -5.70
CA VAL A 40 3.93 -14.41 -6.07
C VAL A 40 4.07 -13.05 -5.39
N ASN A 41 4.98 -12.96 -4.43
CA ASN A 41 5.21 -11.76 -3.64
C ASN A 41 6.29 -10.89 -4.27
N GLY A 42 6.17 -9.57 -4.13
CA GLY A 42 7.22 -8.65 -4.51
C GLY A 42 7.09 -7.27 -3.87
N SER A 43 8.07 -6.43 -4.17
CA SER A 43 8.17 -5.03 -3.76
C SER A 43 8.89 -4.24 -4.86
N PHE A 44 9.33 -3.03 -4.54
CA PHE A 44 10.17 -2.18 -5.39
C PHE A 44 11.34 -1.64 -4.58
N GLU A 45 12.47 -1.43 -5.24
CA GLU A 45 13.62 -0.77 -4.62
C GLU A 45 13.47 0.75 -4.66
N SER A 46 14.12 1.43 -3.71
CA SER A 46 14.20 2.90 -3.65
C SER A 46 12.82 3.61 -3.59
N ILE A 47 11.86 3.06 -2.86
CA ILE A 47 10.54 3.69 -2.69
C ILE A 47 10.69 4.99 -1.88
N THR A 48 10.13 6.08 -2.40
CA THR A 48 10.09 7.36 -1.69
C THR A 48 8.76 7.50 -0.96
N TYR A 49 8.80 7.64 0.36
CA TYR A 49 7.63 7.89 1.20
C TYR A 49 7.57 9.33 1.67
N LYS A 50 6.37 9.88 1.77
CA LYS A 50 6.07 11.16 2.40
C LYS A 50 4.79 11.04 3.22
N LEU A 51 4.85 11.44 4.48
CA LEU A 51 3.68 11.45 5.37
C LEU A 51 2.79 12.66 5.08
N GLY A 52 1.58 12.64 5.65
CA GLY A 52 0.61 13.73 5.62
C GLY A 52 1.07 14.98 6.38
N LYS A 53 0.14 15.92 6.57
CA LYS A 53 0.48 17.29 7.01
C LYS A 53 0.74 17.44 8.51
N SER A 54 0.10 16.64 9.35
CA SER A 54 0.17 16.78 10.82
C SER A 54 0.39 15.40 11.47
N GLN A 55 1.07 15.40 12.61
CA GLN A 55 1.35 14.22 13.42
C GLN A 55 0.41 14.15 14.66
N ASP A 56 -0.66 14.95 14.67
CA ASP A 56 -1.56 15.05 15.82
C ASP A 56 -2.45 13.79 15.99
N SER A 57 -2.63 13.02 14.92
CA SER A 57 -3.41 11.79 14.88
C SER A 57 -2.95 10.91 13.73
N LEU A 58 -3.29 9.62 13.76
CA LEU A 58 -3.02 8.72 12.64
C LEU A 58 -3.77 9.16 11.37
N LYS A 59 -4.99 9.70 11.50
CA LYS A 59 -5.78 10.23 10.38
C LYS A 59 -5.07 11.38 9.70
N THR A 60 -4.60 12.37 10.44
CA THR A 60 -3.88 13.51 9.84
C THR A 60 -2.52 13.10 9.28
N LEU A 61 -1.91 12.07 9.83
CA LEU A 61 -0.66 11.49 9.35
C LEU A 61 -0.83 10.72 8.03
N LEU A 62 -1.89 9.93 7.91
CA LEU A 62 -2.20 9.12 6.73
C LEU A 62 -2.89 9.93 5.63
N GLU A 63 -3.68 10.95 5.97
CA GLU A 63 -4.36 11.78 4.96
C GLU A 63 -3.34 12.56 4.12
N GLY A 64 -3.24 12.23 2.84
CA GLY A 64 -2.26 12.79 1.92
C GLY A 64 -0.87 12.13 1.97
N ALA A 65 -0.66 11.13 2.84
CA ALA A 65 0.53 10.30 2.80
C ALA A 65 0.65 9.64 1.42
N ASN A 66 1.86 9.58 0.89
CA ASN A 66 2.11 9.12 -0.46
C ASN A 66 3.42 8.33 -0.57
N ALA A 67 3.41 7.42 -1.53
CA ALA A 67 4.57 6.67 -1.98
C ALA A 67 4.76 6.90 -3.48
N SER A 68 6.02 6.98 -3.92
CA SER A 68 6.39 6.99 -5.33
C SER A 68 7.51 5.99 -5.57
N MET A 69 7.41 5.24 -6.66
CA MET A 69 8.44 4.30 -7.09
C MET A 69 8.54 4.23 -8.61
N ASP A 70 9.64 3.68 -9.09
CA ASP A 70 9.80 3.24 -10.47
C ASP A 70 9.50 1.75 -10.54
N SER A 71 8.53 1.37 -11.37
CA SER A 71 8.14 -0.02 -11.55
C SER A 71 9.23 -0.90 -12.17
N LEU A 72 10.23 -0.32 -12.85
CA LEU A 72 11.40 -1.04 -13.34
C LEU A 72 12.37 -1.46 -12.24
N LYS A 73 12.20 -0.93 -11.01
CA LYS A 73 12.92 -1.36 -9.81
C LYS A 73 12.20 -2.46 -9.05
N VAL A 74 11.37 -3.25 -9.74
CA VAL A 74 10.68 -4.40 -9.16
C VAL A 74 11.67 -5.39 -8.52
N ASN A 75 11.33 -5.89 -7.34
CA ASN A 75 12.12 -6.88 -6.60
C ASN A 75 11.24 -7.98 -5.99
N LEU A 76 11.45 -9.21 -6.44
CA LEU A 76 10.80 -10.45 -6.01
C LEU A 76 11.76 -11.37 -5.23
N GLY A 77 12.98 -10.91 -4.92
CA GLY A 77 14.04 -11.71 -4.29
C GLY A 77 14.62 -12.80 -5.19
N ASP A 78 14.38 -12.75 -6.50
CA ASP A 78 14.75 -13.77 -7.48
C ASP A 78 15.08 -13.10 -8.83
N GLU A 79 16.31 -13.28 -9.32
CA GLU A 79 16.81 -12.58 -10.51
C GLU A 79 16.02 -12.90 -11.78
N LEU A 80 15.63 -14.16 -11.97
CA LEU A 80 14.88 -14.59 -13.14
C LEU A 80 13.47 -14.02 -13.11
N LYS A 81 12.80 -14.05 -11.94
CA LYS A 81 11.48 -13.44 -11.78
C LYS A 81 11.54 -11.93 -11.95
N ASN A 82 12.56 -11.27 -11.38
CA ASN A 82 12.79 -9.83 -11.58
C ASN A 82 12.93 -9.49 -13.05
N LYS A 83 13.75 -10.24 -13.79
CA LYS A 83 13.93 -10.06 -15.23
C LYS A 83 12.61 -10.23 -15.98
N ASN A 84 11.89 -11.33 -15.74
CA ASN A 84 10.64 -11.62 -16.44
C ASN A 84 9.56 -10.57 -16.18
N VAL A 85 9.33 -10.20 -14.93
CA VAL A 85 8.30 -9.20 -14.58
C VAL A 85 8.72 -7.81 -15.08
N LYS A 86 10.00 -7.46 -15.03
CA LYS A 86 10.49 -6.19 -15.57
C LYS A 86 10.29 -6.10 -17.08
N GLU A 87 10.81 -7.07 -17.83
CA GLU A 87 10.83 -7.02 -19.30
C GLU A 87 9.46 -7.28 -19.93
N ALA A 88 8.71 -8.27 -19.42
CA ALA A 88 7.46 -8.71 -20.05
C ALA A 88 6.22 -7.99 -19.52
N PHE A 89 6.35 -7.16 -18.48
CA PHE A 89 5.23 -6.42 -17.88
C PHE A 89 5.54 -4.94 -17.69
N PHE A 90 6.40 -4.57 -16.74
CA PHE A 90 6.58 -3.16 -16.35
C PHE A 90 7.26 -2.29 -17.43
N ALA A 91 8.18 -2.85 -18.22
CA ALA A 91 8.81 -2.15 -19.34
C ALA A 91 7.85 -1.82 -20.48
N LEU A 92 6.66 -2.43 -20.48
CA LEU A 92 5.61 -2.17 -21.48
C LEU A 92 4.65 -1.05 -21.04
N PHE A 93 4.78 -0.54 -19.81
CA PHE A 93 3.92 0.54 -19.34
C PHE A 93 4.22 1.83 -20.09
N LYS A 94 3.18 2.62 -20.36
CA LYS A 94 3.32 3.97 -20.95
C LYS A 94 4.10 4.92 -20.04
N ASN A 95 3.98 4.70 -18.73
CA ASN A 95 4.73 5.42 -17.71
C ASN A 95 5.09 4.44 -16.59
N THR A 96 6.39 4.32 -16.33
CA THR A 96 6.93 3.38 -15.33
C THR A 96 6.83 3.91 -13.90
N ASN A 97 6.59 5.21 -13.71
CA ASN A 97 6.36 5.78 -12.38
C ASN A 97 5.00 5.33 -11.83
N ILE A 98 5.02 4.78 -10.62
CA ILE A 98 3.82 4.49 -9.85
C ILE A 98 3.77 5.46 -8.68
N LYS A 99 2.61 6.08 -8.48
CA LYS A 99 2.35 6.96 -7.34
C LYS A 99 1.07 6.55 -6.62
N VAL A 100 1.16 6.42 -5.30
CA VAL A 100 0.02 6.12 -4.42
C VAL A 100 -0.18 7.30 -3.48
N THR A 101 -1.43 7.67 -3.22
CA THR A 101 -1.76 8.68 -2.21
C THR A 101 -2.98 8.23 -1.42
N PHE A 102 -2.86 8.22 -0.09
CA PHE A 102 -3.98 7.91 0.79
C PHE A 102 -4.90 9.12 0.96
N ARG A 103 -6.20 8.87 0.99
CA ARG A 103 -7.27 9.85 1.18
C ARG A 103 -8.47 9.22 1.87
N ASN A 104 -9.39 10.06 2.36
CA ASN A 104 -10.65 9.64 2.97
C ASN A 104 -10.40 8.68 4.15
N VAL A 105 -9.45 9.01 5.03
CA VAL A 105 -9.13 8.18 6.19
C VAL A 105 -10.27 8.24 7.20
N ILE A 106 -10.78 7.07 7.58
CA ILE A 106 -11.79 6.86 8.62
C ILE A 106 -11.14 6.04 9.73
N GLU A 107 -11.00 6.64 10.91
CA GLU A 107 -10.43 5.99 12.09
C GLU A 107 -11.49 5.26 12.91
N GLY A 108 -11.10 4.08 13.41
CA GLY A 108 -11.73 3.37 14.51
C GLY A 108 -10.69 2.96 15.53
N ASP A 109 -11.12 2.18 16.53
CA ASP A 109 -10.23 1.66 17.57
C ASP A 109 -9.31 0.57 17.01
N HIS A 110 -8.01 0.85 16.91
CA HIS A 110 -6.97 -0.03 16.35
C HIS A 110 -7.20 -0.54 14.92
N ALA A 111 -8.26 -0.12 14.23
CA ALA A 111 -8.55 -0.48 12.85
C ALA A 111 -9.35 0.62 12.17
N GLY A 112 -9.31 0.67 10.84
CA GLY A 112 -10.05 1.66 10.08
C GLY A 112 -9.97 1.42 8.58
N SER A 113 -10.38 2.43 7.82
CA SER A 113 -10.39 2.35 6.36
C SER A 113 -9.86 3.63 5.72
N LEU A 114 -9.37 3.50 4.50
CA LEU A 114 -8.94 4.63 3.68
C LEU A 114 -9.08 4.29 2.20
N THR A 115 -8.92 5.27 1.33
CA THR A 115 -8.83 5.08 -0.11
C THR A 115 -7.41 5.34 -0.60
N ALA A 116 -6.80 4.35 -1.26
CA ALA A 116 -5.56 4.54 -2.00
C ALA A 116 -5.87 5.02 -3.41
N TYR A 117 -5.38 6.22 -3.75
CA TYR A 117 -5.42 6.76 -5.11
C TYR A 117 -4.15 6.30 -5.82
N VAL A 118 -4.25 5.20 -6.55
CA VAL A 118 -3.14 4.56 -7.25
C VAL A 118 -3.07 5.11 -8.67
N ARG A 119 -1.93 5.69 -9.04
CA ARG A 119 -1.60 6.07 -10.40
C ARG A 119 -0.56 5.14 -10.96
N MET A 120 -0.93 4.46 -12.04
CA MET A 120 -0.11 3.46 -12.71
C MET A 120 -0.53 3.42 -14.18
N ASN A 121 0.44 3.31 -15.08
CA ASN A 121 0.19 3.29 -16.53
C ASN A 121 -0.71 4.44 -17.00
N GLU A 122 -0.45 5.66 -16.50
CA GLU A 122 -1.22 6.90 -16.77
C GLU A 122 -2.68 6.90 -16.28
N LYS A 123 -3.17 5.81 -15.69
CA LYS A 123 -4.52 5.72 -15.11
C LYS A 123 -4.49 5.98 -13.61
N LEU A 124 -5.53 6.65 -13.12
CA LEU A 124 -5.78 6.85 -11.70
C LEU A 124 -6.97 5.98 -11.27
N VAL A 125 -6.74 5.04 -10.37
CA VAL A 125 -7.77 4.15 -9.81
C VAL A 125 -7.84 4.35 -8.30
N LYS A 126 -9.07 4.38 -7.77
CA LYS A 126 -9.34 4.44 -6.33
C LYS A 126 -9.48 3.02 -5.81
N VAL A 127 -8.64 2.63 -4.86
CA VAL A 127 -8.61 1.30 -4.27
C VAL A 127 -9.07 1.44 -2.81
N PRO A 128 -10.20 0.82 -2.42
CA PRO A 128 -10.58 0.73 -1.02
C PRO A 128 -9.55 -0.06 -0.23
N MET A 129 -9.14 0.48 0.91
CA MET A 129 -8.15 -0.13 1.80
C MET A 129 -8.71 -0.22 3.21
N GLN A 130 -8.22 -1.19 3.96
CA GLN A 130 -8.42 -1.31 5.40
C GLN A 130 -7.06 -1.23 6.08
N TYR A 131 -7.03 -0.73 7.31
CA TYR A 131 -5.83 -0.78 8.12
C TYR A 131 -6.11 -1.36 9.50
N THR A 132 -5.07 -1.94 10.10
CA THR A 132 -5.05 -2.43 11.48
C THR A 132 -3.80 -1.95 12.18
N ILE A 133 -3.87 -1.82 13.50
CA ILE A 133 -2.77 -1.50 14.40
C ILE A 133 -2.71 -2.61 15.44
N ALA A 134 -1.58 -3.29 15.52
CA ALA A 134 -1.30 -4.28 16.56
C ALA A 134 0.19 -4.24 16.87
N GLU A 135 0.56 -4.31 18.15
CA GLU A 135 1.97 -4.32 18.59
C GLU A 135 2.77 -3.16 17.97
N ASP A 136 2.22 -1.94 18.03
CA ASP A 136 2.80 -0.72 17.45
C ASP A 136 3.08 -0.80 15.93
N LYS A 137 2.47 -1.75 15.22
CA LYS A 137 2.62 -1.90 13.78
C LYS A 137 1.34 -1.52 13.06
N LEU A 138 1.44 -0.51 12.18
CA LEU A 138 0.40 -0.20 11.22
C LEU A 138 0.53 -1.13 10.01
N VAL A 139 -0.58 -1.74 9.60
CA VAL A 139 -0.69 -2.51 8.35
C VAL A 139 -1.91 -2.02 7.58
N VAL A 140 -1.71 -1.57 6.34
CA VAL A 140 -2.74 -1.10 5.41
C VAL A 140 -2.80 -2.07 4.24
N LYS A 141 -3.98 -2.61 3.90
CA LYS A 141 -4.18 -3.62 2.86
C LYS A 141 -5.35 -3.29 1.95
N GLY A 142 -5.26 -3.72 0.70
CA GLY A 142 -6.37 -3.70 -0.26
C GLY A 142 -6.06 -4.53 -1.49
N VAL A 143 -7.00 -4.58 -2.42
CA VAL A 143 -6.90 -5.38 -3.65
C VAL A 143 -7.18 -4.48 -4.83
N LEU A 144 -6.27 -4.48 -5.81
CA LEU A 144 -6.47 -3.82 -7.09
C LEU A 144 -6.65 -4.85 -8.21
N ASP A 145 -7.25 -4.41 -9.31
CA ASP A 145 -7.31 -5.17 -10.56
C ASP A 145 -6.49 -4.43 -11.63
N LEU A 146 -5.49 -5.10 -12.17
CA LEU A 146 -4.60 -4.55 -13.20
C LEU A 146 -5.36 -4.11 -14.46
N LEU A 147 -6.50 -4.73 -14.77
CA LEU A 147 -7.31 -4.38 -15.94
C LEU A 147 -7.91 -2.97 -15.83
N ASN A 148 -8.16 -2.48 -14.60
CA ASN A 148 -8.63 -1.11 -14.37
C ASN A 148 -7.59 -0.04 -14.73
N PHE A 149 -6.32 -0.43 -14.88
CA PHE A 149 -5.23 0.43 -15.33
C PHE A 149 -4.94 0.31 -16.83
N GLY A 150 -5.78 -0.42 -17.57
CA GLY A 150 -5.60 -0.65 -19.01
C GLY A 150 -4.45 -1.59 -19.32
N LEU A 151 -4.03 -2.45 -18.38
CA LEU A 151 -2.85 -3.32 -18.50
C LEU A 151 -3.16 -4.69 -19.12
N LYS A 152 -4.19 -4.79 -19.96
CA LYS A 152 -4.63 -6.07 -20.53
C LYS A 152 -3.53 -6.73 -21.36
N ASN A 153 -2.85 -5.95 -22.19
CA ASN A 153 -1.85 -6.47 -23.12
C ASN A 153 -0.54 -6.81 -22.41
N GLU A 154 -0.15 -5.99 -21.45
CA GLU A 154 1.01 -6.16 -20.60
C GLU A 154 0.84 -7.42 -19.74
N LEU A 155 -0.34 -7.61 -19.13
CA LEU A 155 -0.64 -8.83 -18.37
C LEU A 155 -0.62 -10.07 -19.27
N ALA A 156 -1.13 -9.98 -20.49
CA ALA A 156 -1.06 -11.08 -21.46
C ALA A 156 0.38 -11.40 -21.89
N SER A 157 1.23 -10.37 -22.04
CA SER A 157 2.66 -10.53 -22.32
C SER A 157 3.37 -11.28 -21.19
N LEU A 158 3.12 -10.91 -19.93
CA LEU A 158 3.65 -11.63 -18.77
C LEU A 158 3.15 -13.08 -18.72
N ALA A 159 1.84 -13.28 -18.93
CA ALA A 159 1.23 -14.61 -18.93
C ALA A 159 1.88 -15.52 -19.98
N LYS A 160 2.15 -15.00 -21.18
CA LYS A 160 2.84 -15.72 -22.24
C LYS A 160 4.30 -16.02 -21.88
N ARG A 161 5.03 -15.06 -21.30
CA ARG A 161 6.42 -15.24 -20.87
C ARG A 161 6.59 -16.35 -19.83
N CYS A 162 5.61 -16.50 -18.95
CA CYS A 162 5.66 -17.41 -17.81
C CYS A 162 4.66 -18.58 -17.91
N GLU A 163 4.16 -18.87 -19.11
CA GLU A 163 3.01 -19.77 -19.34
C GLU A 163 3.18 -21.15 -18.67
N SER A 164 4.35 -21.78 -18.85
CA SER A 164 4.67 -23.08 -18.26
C SER A 164 4.64 -23.07 -16.73
N PHE A 165 5.04 -21.97 -16.10
CA PHE A 165 5.04 -21.80 -14.64
C PHE A 165 3.68 -21.36 -14.08
N HIS A 166 2.80 -20.84 -14.94
CA HIS A 166 1.50 -20.28 -14.59
C HIS A 166 0.34 -21.26 -14.87
N GLU A 167 0.61 -22.38 -15.53
CA GLU A 167 -0.38 -23.40 -15.87
C GLU A 167 -1.58 -22.80 -16.64
N GLY A 168 -1.27 -21.84 -17.53
CA GLY A 168 -2.26 -21.14 -18.37
C GLY A 168 -3.10 -20.08 -17.65
N LEU A 169 -2.84 -19.77 -16.37
CA LEU A 169 -3.60 -18.75 -15.64
C LEU A 169 -2.71 -17.76 -14.88
N THR A 170 -2.89 -16.49 -15.22
CA THR A 170 -2.37 -15.33 -14.47
C THR A 170 -3.55 -14.48 -14.02
N TRP A 171 -3.68 -14.22 -12.73
CA TRP A 171 -4.78 -13.42 -12.21
C TRP A 171 -4.50 -11.92 -12.38
N SER A 172 -5.52 -11.13 -12.66
CA SER A 172 -5.41 -9.66 -12.71
C SER A 172 -5.49 -9.00 -11.33
N GLN A 173 -6.00 -9.72 -10.34
CA GLN A 173 -6.10 -9.27 -8.96
C GLN A 173 -4.72 -9.28 -8.29
N VAL A 174 -4.39 -8.18 -7.63
CA VAL A 174 -3.15 -8.02 -6.87
C VAL A 174 -3.49 -7.45 -5.51
N GLU A 175 -3.08 -8.15 -4.46
CA GLU A 175 -3.10 -7.61 -3.11
C GLU A 175 -1.95 -6.61 -2.96
N ILE A 176 -2.23 -5.47 -2.35
CA ILE A 176 -1.23 -4.45 -2.05
C ILE A 176 -1.24 -4.15 -0.56
N GLN A 177 -0.06 -3.94 0.00
CA GLN A 177 0.13 -3.68 1.41
C GLN A 177 1.14 -2.56 1.63
N PHE A 178 0.88 -1.73 2.63
CA PHE A 178 1.86 -0.87 3.27
C PHE A 178 1.93 -1.24 4.75
N GLU A 179 3.14 -1.33 5.30
CA GLU A 179 3.34 -1.49 6.74
C GLU A 179 4.46 -0.59 7.24
N SER A 180 4.35 -0.15 8.49
CA SER A 180 5.38 0.63 9.20
C SER A 180 5.14 0.54 10.70
N MET A 181 6.21 0.58 11.48
CA MET A 181 6.12 0.74 12.93
C MET A 181 5.67 2.17 13.27
N ILE A 182 4.84 2.30 14.30
CA ILE A 182 4.44 3.55 14.90
C ILE A 182 5.53 3.95 15.91
N LYS A 183 6.00 5.19 15.84
CA LYS A 183 6.83 5.79 16.90
C LYS A 183 5.89 6.44 17.90
N GLY A 184 5.97 5.99 19.16
CA GLY A 184 5.39 6.69 20.30
C GLY A 184 6.17 7.95 20.68
#